data_AF-A0A0L8V7X8-F1
#
_entry.id   AF-A0A0L8V7X8-F1
#
_cell.length_a   1.000
_cell.length_b   1.000
_cell.length_c   1.000
_cell.angle_alpha   90.00
_cell.angle_beta   90.00
_cell.angle_gamma   90.00
#
_symmetry.space_group_name_H-M   'P 1'
#
loop_
_entity.id
_entity.type
_entity.pdbx_description
1 polymer ?
#
loop_
_entity_poly.entity_id
_entity_poly.type
_entity_poly.pdbx_seq_one_letter_code
_entity_poly.pdbx_strand_id
1 'polypeptide(L)'
;MRPRLADKEKRTIVVRFLMTKEEKIRLDSLVKRGKYGCASDFLRFKIFDESRRKTIVLDDKASNKLKSLDYELNKIGVNLNQLSKRMNSFAGYRISDSDRQLLKQAFAMMRQCLILLQKYLR
;
A
#
# COMPACT_ATOMS: atom_id res chain seq x y z
N MET A 1 -9.08 -9.50 26.36
CA MET A 1 -8.79 -9.62 27.81
C MET A 1 -7.35 -9.18 28.04
N ARG A 2 -7.07 -8.36 29.07
CA ARG A 2 -5.70 -7.93 29.40
C ARG A 2 -4.90 -9.12 29.94
N PRO A 3 -3.73 -9.48 29.37
CA PRO A 3 -2.87 -10.52 29.94
C PRO A 3 -2.46 -10.14 31.36
N ARG A 4 -2.65 -11.05 32.32
CA ARG A 4 -2.13 -10.88 33.68
C ARG A 4 -0.63 -11.15 33.63
N LEU A 5 0.17 -10.09 33.76
CA LEU A 5 1.62 -10.19 33.94
C LEU A 5 1.92 -10.68 35.35
N ALA A 6 3.00 -11.45 35.51
CA ALA A 6 3.50 -11.82 36.83
C ALA A 6 3.88 -10.57 37.64
N ASP A 7 3.76 -10.61 38.97
CA ASP A 7 4.02 -9.44 39.82
C ASP A 7 5.44 -8.87 39.68
N LYS A 8 6.41 -9.71 39.30
CA LYS A 8 7.80 -9.34 39.03
C LYS A 8 8.00 -8.58 37.71
N GLU A 9 7.00 -8.58 36.82
CA GLU A 9 7.04 -7.92 35.50
C GLU A 9 6.04 -6.75 35.41
N LYS A 10 5.62 -6.22 36.56
CA LYS A 10 4.76 -5.04 36.59
C LYS A 10 5.46 -3.86 35.91
N ARG A 11 4.73 -3.21 35.00
CA ARG A 11 5.19 -2.03 34.28
C ARG A 11 5.26 -0.86 35.27
N THR A 12 6.48 -0.41 35.59
CA THR A 12 6.75 0.66 36.57
C THR A 12 6.87 2.05 35.95
N ILE A 13 7.20 2.14 34.66
CA ILE A 13 7.42 3.41 33.96
C ILE A 13 6.10 3.98 33.44
N VAL A 14 5.86 5.28 33.70
CA VAL A 14 4.68 6.02 33.25
C VAL A 14 5.08 7.06 32.19
N VAL A 15 4.41 7.02 31.04
CA VAL A 15 4.51 8.06 30.00
C VAL A 15 3.26 8.93 30.05
N ARG A 16 3.43 10.25 30.15
CA ARG A 16 2.33 11.23 30.14
C ARG A 16 2.30 11.95 28.79
N PHE A 17 1.12 12.00 28.18
CA PHE A 17 0.88 12.76 26.96
C PHE A 17 0.06 14.01 27.31
N LEU A 18 0.54 15.18 26.89
CA LEU A 18 -0.26 16.39 26.86
C LEU A 18 -1.13 16.35 25.61
N MET A 19 -2.42 16.55 25.76
CA MET A 19 -3.40 16.45 24.68
C MET A 19 -4.39 17.60 24.78
N THR A 20 -4.82 18.11 23.64
CA THR A 20 -5.99 18.98 23.56
C THR A 20 -7.27 18.19 23.86
N LYS A 21 -8.37 18.89 24.19
CA LYS A 21 -9.67 18.25 24.47
C LYS A 21 -10.16 17.42 23.27
N GLU A 22 -9.94 17.91 22.05
CA GLU A 22 -10.33 17.25 20.81
C GLU A 22 -9.55 15.95 20.58
N GLU A 23 -8.24 15.96 20.82
CA GLU A 23 -7.40 14.77 20.70
C GLU A 23 -7.80 13.69 21.70
N LYS A 24 -8.19 14.08 22.92
CA LYS A 24 -8.71 13.15 23.92
C LYS A 24 -10.01 12.48 23.44
N ILE A 25 -10.97 13.26 22.93
CA ILE A 25 -12.22 12.72 22.38
C ILE A 25 -11.95 11.78 21.21
N ARG A 26 -11.02 12.14 20.32
CA ARG A 26 -10.60 11.28 19.21
C ARG A 26 -9.99 9.98 19.72
N LEU A 27 -9.11 10.03 20.72
CA LEU A 27 -8.51 8.84 21.33
C LEU A 27 -9.59 7.91 21.90
N ASP A 28 -10.54 8.44 22.68
CA ASP A 28 -11.62 7.65 23.27
C ASP A 28 -12.50 6.99 22.18
N SER A 29 -12.77 7.70 21.09
CA SER A 29 -13.49 7.14 19.94
C SER A 29 -12.75 5.98 19.26
N LEU A 30 -11.41 6.03 19.22
CA LEU A 30 -10.57 5.00 18.63
C LEU A 30 -10.49 3.76 19.53
N VAL A 31 -10.40 3.96 20.84
CA VAL A 31 -10.42 2.87 21.84
C VAL A 31 -11.74 2.09 21.74
N LYS A 32 -12.87 2.82 21.69
CA LYS A 32 -14.21 2.21 21.52
C LYS A 32 -14.32 1.42 20.21
N ARG A 33 -13.90 2.02 19.09
CA ARG A 33 -13.92 1.35 17.77
C ARG A 33 -13.04 0.11 17.71
N GLY A 34 -11.88 0.17 18.34
CA GLY A 34 -10.92 -0.94 18.37
C GLY A 34 -11.31 -2.08 19.32
N LYS A 35 -12.42 -1.98 20.07
CA LYS A 35 -12.86 -2.97 21.07
C LYS A 35 -11.79 -3.25 22.15
N TYR A 36 -10.97 -2.25 22.47
CA TYR A 36 -9.98 -2.37 23.54
C TYR A 36 -10.62 -2.09 24.90
N GLY A 37 -10.22 -2.84 25.92
CA GLY A 37 -10.75 -2.68 27.28
C GLY A 37 -10.32 -1.39 27.96
N CYS A 38 -9.20 -0.79 27.53
CA CYS A 38 -8.74 0.51 28.02
C CYS A 38 -7.86 1.25 26.99
N ALA A 39 -7.72 2.56 27.17
CA ALA A 39 -6.85 3.38 26.32
C ALA A 39 -5.38 2.96 26.36
N SER A 40 -4.93 2.46 27.52
CA SER A 40 -3.55 2.00 27.70
C SER A 40 -3.24 0.77 26.84
N ASP A 41 -4.21 -0.14 26.67
CA ASP A 41 -4.04 -1.32 25.82
C ASP A 41 -4.07 -0.93 24.34
N PHE A 42 -4.97 -0.01 23.97
CA PHE A 42 -5.01 0.55 22.61
C PHE A 42 -3.70 1.25 22.23
N LEU A 43 -3.17 2.09 23.11
CA LEU A 43 -1.91 2.81 22.86
C LEU A 43 -0.74 1.84 22.75
N ARG A 44 -0.67 0.81 23.59
CA ARG A 44 0.39 -0.20 23.50
C ARG A 44 0.31 -0.99 22.21
N PHE A 45 -0.90 -1.39 21.81
CA PHE A 45 -1.11 -2.00 20.50
C PHE A 45 -0.62 -1.05 19.42
N LYS A 46 -1.03 0.22 19.43
CA LYS A 46 -0.66 1.15 18.36
C LYS A 46 0.83 1.52 18.30
N ILE A 47 1.53 1.52 19.44
CA ILE A 47 2.95 1.91 19.54
C ILE A 47 3.87 0.71 19.35
N PHE A 48 3.56 -0.43 19.97
CA PHE A 48 4.44 -1.61 20.05
C PHE A 48 4.00 -2.77 19.16
N ASP A 49 2.90 -2.66 18.40
CA ASP A 49 2.56 -3.64 17.36
C ASP A 49 3.47 -3.46 16.13
N GLU A 50 4.75 -3.81 16.31
CA GLU A 50 5.74 -3.89 15.23
C GLU A 50 5.37 -4.96 14.19
N SER A 51 4.49 -5.91 14.54
CA SER A 51 4.12 -7.04 13.68
C SER A 51 3.38 -6.63 12.40
N ARG A 52 2.83 -5.40 12.33
CA ARG A 52 2.12 -4.88 11.15
C ARG A 52 2.79 -3.69 10.45
N ARG A 53 3.80 -3.06 11.04
CA ARG A 53 4.64 -2.10 10.31
C ARG A 53 5.70 -2.87 9.53
N LYS A 54 5.29 -3.47 8.41
CA LYS A 54 6.23 -3.74 7.31
C LYS A 54 6.67 -2.40 6.74
N THR A 55 7.57 -1.71 7.42
CA THR A 55 8.31 -0.60 6.84
C THR A 55 9.24 -1.22 5.81
N ILE A 56 8.76 -1.36 4.59
CA ILE A 56 9.61 -1.80 3.47
C ILE A 56 10.48 -0.60 3.14
N VAL A 57 11.65 -0.51 3.77
CA VAL A 57 12.65 0.49 3.42
C VAL A 57 13.23 0.07 2.08
N LEU A 58 12.84 0.75 1.01
CA LEU A 58 13.48 0.60 -0.29
C LEU A 58 14.92 1.11 -0.19
N ASP A 59 15.88 0.28 -0.58
CA ASP A 59 17.23 0.77 -0.85
C ASP A 59 17.23 1.59 -2.16
N ASP A 60 18.24 2.45 -2.33
CA ASP A 60 18.38 3.27 -3.54
C ASP A 60 18.45 2.42 -4.82
N LYS A 61 18.95 1.17 -4.71
CA LYS A 61 19.01 0.23 -5.83
C LYS A 61 17.61 -0.24 -6.26
N ALA A 62 16.70 -0.49 -5.33
CA ALA A 62 15.33 -0.91 -5.59
C ALA A 62 14.50 0.25 -6.16
N SER A 63 14.73 1.47 -5.68
CA SER A 63 14.14 2.69 -6.27
C SER A 63 14.57 2.87 -7.74
N ASN A 64 15.86 2.67 -8.04
CA ASN A 64 16.37 2.74 -9.41
C ASN A 64 15.84 1.59 -10.29
N LYS A 65 15.69 0.38 -9.76
CA LYS A 65 15.05 -0.74 -10.47
C LYS A 65 13.58 -0.45 -10.79
N LEU A 66 12.83 0.17 -9.89
CA LEU A 66 11.44 0.58 -10.14
C LEU A 66 11.33 1.62 -11.25
N LYS A 67 12.25 2.59 -11.29
CA LYS A 67 12.34 3.56 -12.41
C LYS A 67 12.67 2.87 -13.73
N SER A 68 13.59 1.91 -13.71
CA SER A 68 13.92 1.12 -14.90
C SER A 68 12.71 0.28 -15.38
N LEU A 69 11.93 -0.29 -14.46
CA LEU A 69 10.71 -1.04 -14.80
C LEU A 69 9.63 -0.14 -15.40
N ASP A 70 9.45 1.07 -14.88
CA ASP A 70 8.52 2.05 -15.44
C ASP A 70 8.91 2.44 -16.88
N TYR A 71 10.21 2.64 -17.12
CA TYR A 71 10.74 2.93 -18.46
C TYR A 71 10.50 1.78 -19.45
N GLU A 72 10.74 0.53 -19.05
CA GLU A 72 10.48 -0.64 -19.90
C GLU A 72 8.97 -0.85 -20.15
N LEU A 73 8.11 -0.61 -19.15
CA LEU A 73 6.66 -0.64 -19.34
C LEU A 73 6.18 0.40 -20.35
N ASN A 74 6.78 1.60 -20.34
CA ASN A 74 6.46 2.62 -21.32
C ASN A 74 6.84 2.18 -22.75
N LYS A 75 8.02 1.54 -22.93
CA LYS A 75 8.41 0.97 -24.22
C LYS A 75 7.43 -0.10 -24.71
N ILE A 76 6.99 -1.00 -23.82
CA ILE A 76 5.99 -2.02 -24.15
C ILE A 76 4.70 -1.36 -24.62
N GLY A 77 4.25 -0.30 -23.94
CA GLY A 77 3.06 0.48 -24.33
C GLY A 77 3.20 1.12 -25.71
N VAL A 78 4.37 1.71 -26.01
CA VAL A 78 4.66 2.28 -27.33
C VAL A 78 4.65 1.20 -28.42
N ASN A 79 5.27 0.04 -28.18
CA ASN A 79 5.30 -1.06 -29.13
C ASN A 79 3.89 -1.63 -29.39
N LEU A 80 3.06 -1.80 -28.35
CA LEU A 80 1.66 -2.22 -28.47
C LEU A 80 0.84 -1.22 -29.30
N ASN A 81 1.07 0.07 -29.12
CA ASN A 81 0.41 1.11 -29.89
C ASN A 81 0.85 1.06 -31.37
N GLN A 82 2.13 0.85 -31.65
CA GLN A 82 2.63 0.68 -33.01
C GLN A 82 2.05 -0.56 -33.68
N LEU A 83 1.97 -1.68 -32.96
CA LEU A 83 1.39 -2.92 -33.45
C LEU A 83 -0.10 -2.73 -33.76
N SER A 84 -0.84 -2.08 -32.87
CA SER A 84 -2.24 -1.69 -33.11
C SER A 84 -2.39 -0.82 -34.37
N LYS A 85 -1.52 0.17 -34.57
CA LYS A 85 -1.54 1.05 -35.76
C LYS A 85 -1.23 0.28 -37.05
N ARG A 86 -0.21 -0.60 -37.04
CA ARG A 86 0.14 -1.44 -38.20
C ARG A 86 -0.97 -2.43 -38.54
N MET A 87 -1.62 -3.03 -37.55
CA MET A 87 -2.73 -3.95 -37.78
C MET A 87 -3.94 -3.22 -38.35
N ASN A 88 -4.23 -2.00 -37.91
CA ASN A 88 -5.27 -1.17 -38.51
C ASN A 88 -4.98 -0.75 -39.98
N SER A 89 -3.71 -0.76 -40.41
CA SER A 89 -3.33 -0.49 -41.80
C SER A 89 -3.39 -1.72 -42.72
N PHE A 90 -3.54 -2.93 -42.19
CA PHE A 90 -3.65 -4.16 -42.97
C PHE A 90 -5.12 -4.45 -43.32
N ALA A 91 -5.46 -4.42 -44.61
CA ALA A 91 -6.83 -4.62 -45.10
C ALA A 91 -7.38 -6.06 -44.93
N GLY A 92 -6.52 -7.04 -44.59
CA GLY A 92 -6.87 -8.48 -44.58
C GLY A 92 -7.10 -9.12 -43.21
N TYR A 93 -6.82 -8.43 -42.08
CA TYR A 93 -7.05 -8.97 -40.75
C TYR A 93 -7.60 -7.88 -39.83
N ARG A 94 -8.93 -7.80 -39.73
CA ARG A 94 -9.61 -6.87 -38.82
C ARG A 94 -9.54 -7.44 -37.41
N ILE A 95 -8.52 -7.03 -36.65
CA ILE A 95 -8.60 -7.06 -35.19
C ILE A 95 -9.93 -6.41 -34.81
N SER A 96 -10.78 -7.14 -34.10
CA SER A 96 -12.04 -6.59 -33.63
C SER A 96 -11.76 -5.57 -32.54
N ASP A 97 -12.70 -4.65 -32.33
CA ASP A 97 -12.60 -3.69 -31.23
C ASP A 97 -12.44 -4.39 -29.87
N SER A 98 -12.94 -5.62 -29.72
CA SER A 98 -12.78 -6.45 -28.52
C SER A 98 -11.31 -6.76 -28.22
N ASP A 99 -10.52 -7.16 -29.22
CA ASP A 99 -9.10 -7.51 -29.04
C ASP A 99 -8.28 -6.27 -28.65
N ARG A 100 -8.61 -5.12 -29.27
CA ARG A 100 -7.99 -3.83 -28.94
C ARG A 100 -8.31 -3.39 -27.51
N GLN A 101 -9.55 -3.61 -27.09
CA GLN A 101 -10.01 -3.26 -25.74
C GLN A 101 -9.38 -4.18 -24.69
N LEU A 102 -9.17 -5.46 -25.03
CA LEU A 102 -8.50 -6.44 -24.18
C LEU A 102 -7.01 -6.09 -23.97
N LEU A 103 -6.30 -5.69 -25.03
CA LEU A 103 -4.91 -5.19 -24.91
C LEU A 103 -4.81 -3.91 -24.07
N LYS A 104 -5.74 -2.97 -24.24
CA LYS A 104 -5.80 -1.76 -23.41
C LYS A 104 -6.06 -2.07 -21.94
N GLN A 105 -6.96 -3.02 -21.66
CA GLN A 105 -7.24 -3.48 -20.30
C GLN A 105 -6.05 -4.16 -19.66
N ALA A 106 -5.38 -5.07 -20.38
CA ALA A 106 -4.16 -5.73 -19.89
C ALA A 106 -3.07 -4.70 -19.54
N PHE A 107 -2.88 -3.68 -20.39
CA PHE A 107 -1.95 -2.59 -20.12
C PHE A 107 -2.33 -1.76 -18.89
N ALA A 108 -3.62 -1.43 -18.74
CA ALA A 108 -4.11 -0.70 -17.57
C ALA A 108 -3.89 -1.48 -16.27
N MET A 109 -4.15 -2.79 -16.28
CA MET A 109 -3.90 -3.68 -15.14
C MET A 109 -2.42 -3.74 -14.76
N MET A 110 -1.52 -3.88 -15.73
CA MET A 110 -0.07 -3.85 -15.48
C MET A 110 0.37 -2.52 -14.85
N ARG A 111 -0.17 -1.40 -15.32
CA ARG A 111 0.10 -0.07 -14.74
C ARG A 111 -0.41 0.04 -13.31
N GLN A 112 -1.60 -0.49 -13.02
CA GLN A 112 -2.17 -0.51 -11.68
C GLN A 112 -1.36 -1.37 -10.72
N CYS A 113 -0.88 -2.54 -11.14
CA CYS A 113 0.03 -3.36 -10.35
C CYS A 113 1.32 -2.59 -10.02
N LEU A 114 1.88 -1.84 -10.97
CA LEU A 114 3.07 -1.01 -10.74
C LEU A 114 2.79 0.11 -9.72
N ILE A 115 1.69 0.85 -9.87
CA ILE A 115 1.30 1.93 -8.93
C ILE A 115 1.11 1.37 -7.52
N LEU A 116 0.48 0.19 -7.43
CA LEU A 116 0.22 -0.48 -6.16
C LEU A 116 1.54 -0.91 -5.51
N LEU A 117 2.46 -1.50 -6.27
CA LEU A 117 3.82 -1.79 -5.82
C LEU A 117 4.54 -0.54 -5.34
N GLN A 118 4.53 0.55 -6.12
CA GLN A 118 5.15 1.82 -5.72
C GLN A 118 4.55 2.40 -4.43
N LYS A 119 3.23 2.24 -4.22
CA LYS A 119 2.54 2.71 -3.01
C LYS A 119 2.94 1.91 -1.76
N TYR A 120 3.11 0.60 -1.88
CA TYR A 120 3.50 -0.25 -0.75
C TYR A 120 5.00 -0.24 -0.44
N LEU A 121 5.81 0.25 -1.38
CA LEU A 121 7.26 0.35 -1.25
C LEU A 121 7.75 1.76 -0.82
N ARG A 122 6.86 2.75 -0.73
CA ARG A 122 7.11 4.06 -0.11
C ARG A 122 6.89 4.02 1.40
#